data_AF-A0A354UZ10-F1
#
_entry.id   AF-A0A354UZ10-F1
#
_cell.length_a   1.000
_cell.length_b   1.000
_cell.length_c   1.000
_cell.angle_alpha   90.00
_cell.angle_beta   90.00
_cell.angle_gamma   90.00
#
_symmetry.space_group_name_H-M   'P 1'
#
loop_
_entity.id
_entity.type
_entity.pdbx_description
1 polymer ?
#
loop_
_entity_poly.entity_id
_entity_poly.type
_entity_poly.pdbx_seq_one_letter_code
_entity_poly.pdbx_strand_id
1 'polypeptide(L)'
;MAKPVSEEEIKSGGVAVDRLRSLVERIERLEEERKALGSDIKDIYAEAKSAGFDPKVLRQLIRIRKQEAAEVEEQETMLDIYRRALGM
;
A
#
# COMPACT_ATOMS: atom_id res chain seq x y z
N MET A 1 -47.26 -12.38 8.27
CA MET A 1 -46.81 -13.47 7.39
C MET A 1 -45.77 -12.91 6.44
N ALA A 2 -44.52 -13.36 6.50
CA ALA A 2 -43.50 -12.96 5.54
C ALA A 2 -43.86 -13.56 4.17
N LYS A 3 -43.89 -12.74 3.11
CA LYS A 3 -44.10 -13.23 1.74
C LYS A 3 -42.99 -14.24 1.39
N PRO A 4 -43.31 -15.38 0.75
CA PRO A 4 -42.28 -16.26 0.22
C PRO A 4 -41.51 -15.51 -0.86
N VAL A 5 -40.17 -15.58 -0.78
CA VAL A 5 -39.27 -14.99 -1.78
C VAL A 5 -39.54 -15.66 -3.13
N SER A 6 -39.70 -14.88 -4.18
CA SER A 6 -40.06 -15.39 -5.51
C SER A 6 -38.89 -16.17 -6.15
N GLU A 7 -39.21 -17.17 -6.97
CA GLU A 7 -38.20 -18.04 -7.63
C GLU A 7 -37.24 -17.26 -8.55
N GLU A 8 -37.69 -16.12 -9.07
CA GLU A 8 -36.87 -15.18 -9.86
C GLU A 8 -35.90 -14.36 -8.99
N GLU A 9 -36.31 -13.95 -7.78
CA GLU A 9 -35.40 -13.31 -6.80
C GLU A 9 -34.34 -14.30 -6.30
N ILE A 10 -34.67 -15.58 -6.16
CA ILE A 10 -33.72 -16.64 -5.79
C ILE A 10 -32.70 -16.88 -6.92
N LYS A 11 -33.13 -16.87 -8.19
CA LYS A 11 -32.23 -16.99 -9.35
C LYS A 11 -31.32 -15.78 -9.54
N SER A 12 -31.86 -14.56 -9.39
CA SER A 12 -31.07 -13.32 -9.43
C SER A 12 -30.13 -13.22 -8.22
N GLY A 13 -30.60 -13.62 -7.04
CA GLY A 13 -29.81 -13.76 -5.82
C GLY A 13 -28.67 -14.77 -5.96
N GLY A 14 -28.89 -15.90 -6.64
CA GLY A 14 -27.85 -16.89 -6.92
C GLY A 14 -26.71 -16.32 -7.76
N VAL A 15 -27.02 -15.64 -8.88
CA VAL A 15 -26.00 -14.99 -9.72
C VAL A 15 -25.28 -13.86 -8.99
N ALA A 16 -26.00 -13.08 -8.18
CA ALA A 16 -25.41 -12.02 -7.36
C ALA A 16 -24.48 -12.59 -6.27
N VAL A 17 -24.85 -13.70 -5.65
CA VAL A 17 -24.05 -14.41 -4.62
C VAL A 17 -22.78 -15.01 -5.23
N ASP A 18 -22.86 -15.62 -6.41
CA ASP A 18 -21.67 -16.18 -7.09
C ASP A 18 -20.69 -15.08 -7.52
N ARG A 19 -21.21 -13.94 -8.00
CA ARG A 19 -20.37 -12.77 -8.31
C ARG A 19 -19.72 -12.19 -7.05
N LEU A 20 -20.46 -12.09 -5.95
CA LEU A 20 -19.92 -11.65 -4.67
C LEU A 20 -18.83 -12.59 -4.16
N ARG A 21 -19.05 -13.91 -4.21
CA ARG A 21 -18.06 -14.92 -3.83
C ARG A 21 -16.78 -14.77 -4.63
N SER A 22 -16.89 -14.64 -5.97
CA SER A 22 -15.73 -14.43 -6.84
C SER A 22 -14.95 -13.15 -6.51
N LEU A 23 -15.63 -12.05 -6.16
CA LEU A 23 -14.96 -10.81 -5.75
C LEU A 23 -14.21 -10.98 -4.42
N VAL A 24 -14.85 -11.63 -3.42
CA VAL A 24 -14.24 -11.89 -2.11
C VAL A 24 -12.99 -12.75 -2.25
N GLU A 25 -13.08 -13.90 -2.93
CA GLU A 25 -11.95 -14.81 -3.13
C GLU A 25 -10.76 -14.12 -3.82
N ARG A 26 -11.03 -13.28 -4.82
CA ARG A 26 -9.99 -12.51 -5.51
C ARG A 26 -9.33 -11.47 -4.60
N ILE A 27 -10.10 -10.82 -3.74
CA ILE A 27 -9.58 -9.85 -2.76
C ILE A 27 -8.74 -10.57 -1.71
N GLU A 28 -9.24 -11.68 -1.15
CA GLU A 28 -8.52 -12.47 -0.14
C GLU A 28 -7.16 -12.95 -0.66
N ARG A 29 -7.12 -13.46 -1.90
CA ARG A 29 -5.85 -13.83 -2.53
C ARG A 29 -4.88 -12.64 -2.64
N LEU A 30 -5.37 -11.47 -3.07
CA LEU A 30 -4.54 -10.26 -3.16
C LEU A 30 -4.09 -9.76 -1.78
N GLU A 31 -4.90 -9.93 -0.75
CA GLU A 31 -4.55 -9.62 0.64
C GLU A 31 -3.42 -10.53 1.15
N GLU A 32 -3.48 -11.83 0.85
CA GLU A 32 -2.42 -12.80 1.16
C GLU A 32 -1.13 -12.48 0.42
N GLU A 33 -1.19 -12.20 -0.88
CA GLU A 33 -0.04 -11.77 -1.69
C GLU A 33 0.60 -10.49 -1.12
N ARG A 34 -0.22 -9.49 -0.76
CA ARG A 34 0.26 -8.24 -0.16
C ARG A 34 0.92 -8.50 1.20
N LYS A 35 0.38 -9.41 2.00
CA LYS A 35 0.97 -9.79 3.29
C LYS A 35 2.32 -10.47 3.11
N ALA A 36 2.45 -11.38 2.15
CA ALA A 36 3.71 -12.04 1.81
C ALA A 36 4.77 -11.01 1.36
N LEU A 37 4.43 -10.15 0.40
CA LEU A 37 5.30 -9.06 -0.05
C LEU A 37 5.71 -8.12 1.10
N GLY A 38 4.77 -7.83 2.00
CA GLY A 38 5.03 -7.02 3.19
C GLY A 38 5.99 -7.70 4.19
N SER A 39 6.02 -9.03 4.23
CA SER A 39 7.00 -9.80 5.01
C SER A 39 8.38 -9.71 4.36
N ASP A 40 8.46 -9.97 3.05
CA ASP A 40 9.72 -9.92 2.31
C ASP A 40 10.41 -8.56 2.42
N ILE A 41 9.63 -7.46 2.31
CA ILE A 41 10.13 -6.10 2.50
C ILE A 41 10.70 -5.89 3.91
N LYS A 42 10.06 -6.46 4.95
CA LYS A 42 10.56 -6.35 6.33
C LYS A 42 11.87 -7.10 6.50
N ASP A 43 11.99 -8.28 5.91
CA ASP A 43 13.21 -9.08 5.96
C ASP A 43 14.37 -8.37 5.28
N ILE A 44 14.13 -7.71 4.13
CA ILE A 44 15.13 -6.85 3.46
C ILE A 44 15.55 -5.68 4.35
N TYR A 45 14.62 -5.01 5.05
CA TYR A 45 15.00 -3.96 5.99
C TYR A 45 15.79 -4.49 7.20
N ALA A 46 15.54 -5.73 7.62
CA ALA A 46 16.28 -6.38 8.70
C ALA A 46 17.71 -6.75 8.25
N GLU A 47 17.86 -7.24 7.03
CA GLU A 47 19.15 -7.48 6.38
C GLU A 47 19.95 -6.18 6.25
N ALA A 48 19.33 -5.12 5.72
CA ALA A 48 19.97 -3.81 5.58
C ALA A 48 20.44 -3.26 6.93
N LYS A 49 19.65 -3.45 7.99
CA LYS A 49 20.05 -3.09 9.36
C LYS A 49 21.27 -3.87 9.83
N SER A 50 21.31 -5.17 9.54
CA SER A 50 22.43 -6.06 9.89
C SER A 50 23.69 -5.72 9.11
N ALA A 51 23.54 -5.21 7.89
CA ALA A 51 24.61 -4.68 7.05
C ALA A 51 25.07 -3.25 7.44
N GLY A 52 24.46 -2.63 8.46
CA GLY A 52 24.87 -1.32 8.99
C GLY A 52 24.14 -0.11 8.42
N PHE A 53 23.09 -0.29 7.62
CA PHE A 53 22.26 0.81 7.12
C PHE A 53 21.12 1.16 8.10
N ASP A 54 20.71 2.43 8.15
CA ASP A 54 19.54 2.86 8.93
C ASP A 54 18.24 2.66 8.11
N PRO A 55 17.31 1.77 8.55
CA PRO A 55 16.04 1.54 7.86
C PRO A 55 15.12 2.78 7.78
N LYS A 56 15.29 3.79 8.64
CA LYS A 56 14.53 5.05 8.56
C LYS A 56 15.02 5.89 7.38
N VAL A 57 16.34 6.01 7.24
CA VAL A 57 16.95 6.75 6.13
C VAL A 57 16.64 6.06 4.80
N LEU A 58 16.70 4.72 4.74
CA LEU A 58 16.31 3.97 3.53
C LEU A 58 14.84 4.19 3.14
N ARG A 59 13.92 4.25 4.11
CA ARG A 59 12.51 4.58 3.84
C ARG A 59 12.34 5.98 3.26
N GLN A 60 13.08 6.96 3.80
CA GLN A 60 13.10 8.31 3.25
C GLN A 60 13.67 8.33 1.82
N LEU A 61 14.79 7.64 1.58
CA LEU A 61 15.40 7.54 0.25
C LEU A 61 14.44 6.92 -0.77
N ILE A 62 13.75 5.84 -0.43
CA ILE A 62 12.76 5.21 -1.31
C ILE A 62 11.58 6.16 -1.61
N ARG A 63 11.16 6.98 -0.64
CA ARG A 63 10.11 7.99 -0.86
C ARG A 63 10.57 9.07 -1.84
N ILE A 64 11.78 9.59 -1.65
CA ILE A 64 12.39 10.59 -2.55
C ILE A 64 12.51 10.03 -3.98
N ARG A 65 12.97 8.78 -4.11
CA ARG A 65 13.10 8.10 -5.42
C ARG A 65 11.79 7.90 -6.17
N LYS A 66 10.63 8.08 -5.53
CA LYS A 66 9.31 8.00 -6.16
C LYS A 66 8.78 9.35 -6.64
N GLN A 67 9.47 10.45 -6.33
CA GLN A 67 9.11 11.80 -6.74
C GLN A 67 9.82 12.19 -8.05
N GLU A 68 9.27 13.19 -8.74
CA GLU A 68 9.91 13.77 -9.92
C GLU A 68 11.19 14.53 -9.52
N ALA A 69 12.25 14.38 -10.31
CA ALA A 69 13.57 14.94 -9.94
C ALA A 69 13.54 16.46 -9.73
N ALA A 70 12.78 17.19 -10.56
CA ALA A 70 12.63 18.64 -10.43
C ALA A 70 11.89 19.05 -9.15
N GLU A 71 10.88 18.28 -8.72
CA GLU A 71 10.15 18.55 -7.48
C GLU A 71 11.05 18.32 -6.25
N VAL A 72 11.89 17.27 -6.29
CA VAL A 72 12.87 17.00 -5.23
C VAL A 72 13.87 18.15 -5.12
N GLU A 73 14.43 18.60 -6.25
CA GLU A 73 15.42 19.68 -6.27
C GLU A 73 14.85 21.02 -5.76
N GLU A 74 13.61 21.35 -6.15
CA GLU A 74 12.91 22.53 -5.65
C GLU A 74 12.71 22.44 -4.12
N GLN A 75 12.23 21.31 -3.61
CA GLN A 75 12.01 21.10 -2.18
C GLN A 75 13.31 21.16 -1.38
N GLU A 76 14.39 20.56 -1.88
CA GLU A 76 15.71 20.60 -1.23
C GLU A 76 16.27 22.03 -1.18
N THR A 77 16.12 22.79 -2.26
CA THR A 77 16.53 24.20 -2.33
C THR A 77 15.77 25.04 -1.29
N MET A 78 14.45 24.87 -1.20
CA MET A 78 13.62 25.60 -0.23
C MET A 78 13.94 25.20 1.21
N LEU A 79 14.17 23.92 1.46
CA LEU A 79 14.55 23.41 2.78
C LEU A 79 15.88 24.00 3.26
N ASP A 80 16.86 24.09 2.36
CA ASP A 80 18.18 24.68 2.62
C ASP A 80 18.07 26.19 2.95
N ILE A 81 17.26 26.94 2.20
CA ILE A 81 16.95 28.34 2.51
C ILE A 81 16.36 28.48 3.91
N TYR A 82 15.37 27.64 4.27
CA TYR A 82 14.73 27.70 5.58
C TYR A 82 15.67 27.30 6.72
N ARG A 83 16.55 26.31 6.51
CA ARG A 83 17.58 25.93 7.50
C ARG A 83 18.53 27.08 7.78
N ARG A 84 19.05 27.74 6.73
CA ARG A 84 19.90 28.93 6.87
C ARG A 84 19.20 30.04 7.64
N ALA A 85 17.94 30.32 7.32
CA ALA A 85 17.14 31.34 8.00
C ALA A 85 16.95 31.04 9.50
N LEU A 86 16.90 29.77 9.88
CA LEU A 86 16.77 29.30 11.27
C LEU A 86 18.12 29.07 11.97
N GLY A 87 19.26 29.23 11.27
CA GLY A 87 20.59 28.96 11.81
C GLY A 87 20.90 27.49 12.07
N MET A 88 20.26 26.58 11.32
CA MET A 88 20.48 25.12 11.36
C MET A 88 21.45 24.67 10.26
#